data_AF-A0A948GYB7-F1
#
_entry.id   AF-A0A948GYB7-F1
#
_cell.length_a   1.000
_cell.length_b   1.000
_cell.length_c   1.000
_cell.angle_alpha   90.00
_cell.angle_beta   90.00
_cell.angle_gamma   90.00
#
_symmetry.space_group_name_H-M   'P 1'
#
loop_
_entity.id
_entity.type
_entity.pdbx_description
1 polymer ?
#
loop_
_entity_poly.entity_id
_entity_poly.type
_entity_poly.pdbx_seq_one_letter_code
_entity_poly.pdbx_strand_id
1 'polypeptide(L)'
;MLNKTVRLVSFLDAMFTYKTKLANFFRVSKKEIERYYSEINTSEFLLDIHGKVGNYRNVYLFGMLNPLRAPLFYVICRIIKPEIIVETGVADGFSSSCILYALKQNKQGRLY
;
A
#
# COMPACT_ATOMS: atom_id res chain seq x y z
N MET A 1 -12.67 19.86 -19.15
CA MET A 1 -12.23 18.45 -19.27
C MET A 1 -10.74 18.43 -19.61
N LEU A 2 -9.87 17.89 -18.75
CA LEU A 2 -8.44 17.75 -19.04
C LEU A 2 -8.21 16.77 -20.20
N ASN A 3 -7.39 17.18 -21.18
CA ASN A 3 -6.96 16.36 -22.33
C ASN A 3 -6.28 15.04 -21.85
N LYS A 4 -6.52 13.93 -22.54
CA LYS A 4 -5.95 12.60 -22.25
C LYS A 4 -4.42 12.62 -22.08
N THR A 5 -3.72 13.42 -22.88
CA THR A 5 -2.26 13.58 -22.79
C THR A 5 -1.84 14.17 -21.45
N VAL A 6 -2.57 15.17 -20.96
CA VAL A 6 -2.29 15.82 -19.66
C VAL A 6 -2.51 14.84 -18.51
N ARG A 7 -3.56 14.01 -18.58
CA ARG A 7 -3.81 12.96 -17.57
C ARG A 7 -2.68 11.93 -17.50
N LEU A 8 -2.14 11.51 -18.65
CA LEU A 8 -1.04 10.55 -18.68
C LEU A 8 0.24 11.13 -18.08
N VAL A 9 0.59 12.36 -18.42
CA VAL A 9 1.76 13.05 -17.86
C VAL A 9 1.63 13.21 -16.34
N SER A 10 0.47 13.65 -15.84
CA SER A 10 0.23 13.77 -14.40
C SER A 10 0.29 12.41 -13.67
N PHE A 11 -0.18 11.33 -14.31
CA PHE A 11 -0.08 9.99 -13.75
C PHE A 11 1.37 9.52 -13.65
N LEU A 12 2.16 9.71 -14.71
CA LEU A 12 3.57 9.36 -14.70
C LEU A 12 4.34 10.17 -13.66
N ASP A 13 4.11 11.49 -13.58
CA ASP A 13 4.68 12.33 -12.52
C ASP A 13 4.33 11.79 -11.13
N ALA A 14 3.08 11.43 -10.88
CA ALA A 14 2.67 10.83 -9.61
C ALA A 14 3.43 9.51 -9.33
N MET A 15 3.57 8.64 -10.33
CA MET A 15 4.30 7.38 -10.21
C MET A 15 5.78 7.55 -9.85
N PHE A 16 6.44 8.61 -10.33
CA PHE A 16 7.84 8.88 -9.99
C PHE A 16 8.02 9.68 -8.70
N THR A 17 7.03 10.50 -8.32
CA THR A 17 7.17 11.45 -7.21
C THR A 17 6.52 11.01 -5.90
N TYR A 18 5.61 10.01 -5.90
CA TYR A 18 4.82 9.69 -4.71
C TYR A 18 5.66 9.33 -3.48
N LYS A 19 6.78 8.61 -3.63
CA LYS A 19 7.65 8.27 -2.49
C LYS A 19 8.26 9.51 -1.85
N THR A 20 8.70 10.47 -2.67
CA THR A 20 9.22 11.76 -2.19
C THR A 20 8.11 12.57 -1.53
N LYS A 21 6.90 12.59 -2.12
CA LYS A 21 5.73 13.27 -1.53
C LYS A 21 5.34 12.66 -0.17
N LEU A 22 5.33 11.33 -0.04
CA LEU A 22 5.10 10.62 1.23
C LEU A 22 6.17 10.95 2.27
N ALA A 23 7.45 10.89 1.88
CA ALA A 23 8.57 11.23 2.75
C ALA A 23 8.42 12.65 3.33
N ASN A 24 8.13 13.62 2.46
CA ASN A 24 7.91 15.01 2.86
C ASN A 24 6.68 15.17 3.77
N PHE A 25 5.57 14.51 3.44
CA PHE A 25 4.33 14.58 4.20
C PHE A 25 4.51 14.07 5.64
N PHE A 26 5.14 12.89 5.80
CA PHE A 26 5.37 12.30 7.11
C PHE A 26 6.65 12.78 7.80
N ARG A 27 7.40 13.69 7.18
CA ARG A 27 8.69 14.19 7.69
C ARG A 27 9.70 13.07 8.00
N VAL A 28 9.76 12.07 7.13
CA VAL A 28 10.73 10.96 7.19
C VAL A 28 11.61 10.95 5.95
N SER A 29 12.73 10.23 5.99
CA SER A 29 13.61 10.15 4.83
C SER A 29 13.00 9.31 3.70
N LYS A 30 13.26 9.68 2.43
CA LYS A 30 12.87 8.85 1.27
C LYS A 30 13.45 7.43 1.38
N LYS A 31 14.67 7.28 1.89
CA LYS A 31 15.31 5.98 2.14
C LYS A 31 14.50 5.12 3.11
N GLU A 32 13.86 5.73 4.11
CA GLU A 32 12.98 5.01 5.03
C GLU A 32 11.69 4.54 4.35
N ILE A 33 11.06 5.39 3.52
CA ILE A 33 9.91 5.00 2.67
C ILE A 33 10.30 3.80 1.78
N GLU A 34 11.44 3.88 1.12
CA GLU A 34 11.94 2.81 0.24
C GLU A 34 12.24 1.52 1.01
N ARG A 35 12.77 1.63 2.23
CA ARG A 35 12.99 0.47 3.10
C ARG A 35 11.68 -0.24 3.44
N TYR A 36 10.62 0.47 3.81
CA TYR A 36 9.32 -0.15 4.10
C TYR A 36 8.67 -0.78 2.86
N TYR A 37 8.80 -0.14 1.69
CA TYR A 37 8.37 -0.76 0.44
C TYR A 37 9.16 -2.03 0.12
N SER A 38 10.49 -1.99 0.29
CA SER A 38 11.33 -3.17 0.10
C SER A 38 10.92 -4.30 1.04
N GLU A 39 10.70 -3.99 2.31
CA GLU A 39 10.33 -4.97 3.35
C GLU A 39 9.05 -5.74 2.99
N ILE A 40 7.98 -5.05 2.57
CA ILE A 40 6.75 -5.74 2.17
C ILE A 40 6.87 -6.42 0.80
N ASN A 41 7.53 -5.79 -0.18
CA ASN A 41 7.66 -6.35 -1.52
C ASN A 41 8.51 -7.62 -1.58
N THR A 42 9.42 -7.81 -0.62
CA THR A 42 10.21 -9.03 -0.49
C THR A 42 9.69 -9.98 0.59
N SER A 43 8.53 -9.70 1.18
CA SER A 43 7.94 -10.57 2.21
C SER A 43 7.28 -11.80 1.60
N GLU A 44 7.47 -12.96 2.23
CA GLU A 44 6.74 -14.19 1.90
C GLU A 44 5.22 -13.97 1.99
N PHE A 45 4.78 -13.15 2.95
CA PHE A 45 3.38 -12.76 3.10
C PHE A 45 2.80 -12.17 1.79
N LEU A 46 3.46 -11.19 1.18
CA LEU A 46 2.94 -10.57 -0.02
C LEU A 46 3.05 -11.49 -1.23
N LEU A 47 4.10 -12.33 -1.30
CA LEU A 47 4.23 -13.37 -2.32
C LEU A 47 3.08 -14.38 -2.25
N ASP A 48 2.72 -14.83 -1.05
CA ASP A 48 1.60 -15.74 -0.80
C ASP A 48 0.26 -15.12 -1.20
N ILE A 49 0.04 -13.84 -0.87
CA ILE A 49 -1.17 -13.12 -1.29
C ILE A 49 -1.24 -13.08 -2.82
N HIS A 50 -0.15 -12.69 -3.51
CA HIS A 50 -0.13 -12.66 -4.97
C HIS A 50 -0.40 -14.04 -5.59
N GLY A 51 0.23 -15.09 -5.05
CA GLY A 51 0.05 -16.47 -5.50
C GLY A 51 -1.38 -16.97 -5.34
N LYS A 52 -2.02 -16.67 -4.21
CA LYS A 52 -3.43 -17.02 -3.95
C LYS A 52 -4.38 -16.30 -4.90
N VAL A 53 -4.15 -15.01 -5.16
CA VAL A 53 -5.01 -14.19 -6.02
C VAL A 53 -4.78 -14.48 -7.50
N GLY A 54 -3.60 -14.96 -7.91
CA GLY A 54 -3.30 -15.36 -9.30
C GLY A 54 -4.32 -16.35 -9.88
N ASN A 55 -4.98 -17.12 -9.01
CA ASN A 55 -6.06 -18.05 -9.35
C ASN A 55 -7.44 -17.38 -9.54
N TYR A 56 -7.59 -16.11 -9.16
CA TYR A 56 -8.81 -15.31 -9.24
C TYR A 56 -8.60 -14.11 -10.19
N ARG A 57 -8.36 -14.41 -11.48
CA ARG A 57 -8.03 -13.43 -12.55
C ARG A 57 -8.97 -12.22 -12.66
N ASN A 58 -10.25 -12.37 -12.29
CA ASN A 58 -11.24 -11.29 -12.41
C ASN A 58 -11.14 -10.23 -11.29
N VAL A 59 -10.54 -10.56 -10.13
CA VAL A 59 -10.43 -9.66 -8.97
C VAL A 59 -9.37 -8.57 -9.19
N TYR A 60 -8.28 -8.91 -9.89
CA TYR A 60 -7.14 -8.02 -10.11
C TYR A 60 -7.43 -6.78 -10.95
N LEU A 61 -8.35 -6.87 -11.91
CA LEU A 61 -8.53 -5.83 -12.94
C LEU A 61 -9.57 -4.76 -12.54
N PHE A 62 -10.55 -5.12 -11.71
CA PHE A 62 -11.71 -4.27 -11.40
C PHE A 62 -11.83 -3.84 -9.92
N GLY A 63 -11.02 -4.39 -9.01
CA GLY A 63 -10.95 -3.94 -7.62
C GLY A 63 -10.32 -2.54 -7.50
N MET A 64 -10.98 -1.62 -6.77
CA MET A 64 -10.45 -0.27 -6.50
C MET A 64 -9.07 -0.31 -5.82
N LEU A 65 -8.85 -1.31 -4.94
CA LEU A 65 -7.58 -1.63 -4.32
C LEU A 65 -7.10 -3.01 -4.78
N ASN A 66 -5.83 -3.12 -5.18
CA ASN A 66 -5.22 -4.38 -5.63
C ASN A 66 -3.88 -4.62 -4.92
N PRO A 67 -3.31 -5.83 -5.01
CA PRO A 67 -2.04 -6.17 -4.36
C PRO A 67 -0.85 -5.27 -4.73
N LEU A 68 -0.90 -4.54 -5.86
CA LEU A 68 0.14 -3.58 -6.24
C LEU A 68 0.01 -2.23 -5.51
N ARG A 69 -1.20 -1.87 -5.08
CA ARG A 69 -1.51 -0.60 -4.38
C ARG A 69 -1.65 -0.76 -2.87
N ALA A 70 -2.10 -1.91 -2.40
CA ALA A 70 -2.27 -2.22 -0.99
C ALA A 70 -0.99 -2.03 -0.13
N PRO A 71 0.25 -2.24 -0.64
CA PRO A 71 1.47 -1.98 0.11
C PRO A 71 1.63 -0.54 0.61
N LEU A 72 0.92 0.43 0.03
CA LEU A 72 0.88 1.79 0.56
C LEU A 72 0.38 1.84 2.01
N PHE A 73 -0.66 1.06 2.35
CA PHE A 73 -1.19 1.01 3.72
C PHE A 73 -0.18 0.43 4.70
N TYR A 74 0.57 -0.58 4.27
CA TYR A 74 1.66 -1.12 5.08
C TYR A 74 2.69 -0.04 5.40
N VAL A 75 3.16 0.69 4.38
CA VAL A 75 4.17 1.76 4.54
C VAL A 75 3.66 2.86 5.47
N ILE A 76 2.43 3.32 5.29
CA ILE A 76 1.82 4.34 6.18
C ILE A 76 1.78 3.83 7.63
N CYS A 77 1.32 2.60 7.86
CA CYS A 77 1.25 2.02 9.19
C CYS A 77 2.63 1.84 9.83
N ARG A 78 3.67 1.49 9.06
CA ARG A 78 5.05 1.39 9.58
C ARG A 78 5.63 2.74 10.01
N ILE A 79 5.22 3.82 9.35
CA ILE A 79 5.65 5.18 9.68
C ILE A 79 4.92 5.70 10.92
N ILE A 80 3.58 5.72 10.89
CA ILE A 80 2.79 6.38 11.94
C ILE A 80 2.59 5.49 13.17
N LYS A 81 2.78 4.17 13.02
CA LYS A 81 2.65 3.16 14.08
C LYS A 81 1.35 3.33 14.90
N PRO A 82 0.18 3.22 14.27
CA PRO A 82 -1.07 3.56 14.93
C PRO A 82 -1.43 2.53 16.01
N GLU A 83 -2.09 2.99 17.07
CA GLU A 83 -2.65 2.11 18.11
C GLU A 83 -3.99 1.50 17.69
N ILE A 84 -4.80 2.25 16.94
CA ILE A 84 -6.13 1.84 16.49
C ILE A 84 -6.30 2.24 15.04
N ILE A 85 -6.79 1.31 14.22
CA ILE A 85 -7.27 1.56 12.86
C ILE A 85 -8.70 1.05 12.78
N VAL A 86 -9.58 1.83 12.16
CA VAL A 86 -10.95 1.41 11.82
C VAL A 86 -11.04 1.37 10.30
N GLU A 87 -11.37 0.21 9.74
CA GLU A 87 -11.57 0.05 8.31
C GLU A 87 -13.04 -0.17 7.99
N THR A 88 -13.60 0.69 7.13
CA THR A 88 -14.96 0.54 6.64
C THR A 88 -14.91 0.16 5.16
N GLY A 89 -15.53 -0.99 4.82
CA GLY A 89 -15.49 -1.55 3.46
C GLY A 89 -14.21 -2.33 3.17
N VAL A 90 -14.14 -3.58 3.67
CA VAL A 90 -12.97 -4.47 3.54
C VAL A 90 -12.84 -5.11 2.14
N ALA A 91 -13.97 -5.41 1.49
CA ALA A 91 -14.02 -6.21 0.26
C ALA A 91 -13.18 -7.49 0.38
N ASP A 92 -12.25 -7.73 -0.55
CA ASP A 92 -11.36 -8.92 -0.56
C ASP A 92 -10.22 -8.85 0.48
N GLY A 93 -10.13 -7.76 1.25
CA GLY A 93 -9.20 -7.64 2.38
C GLY A 93 -7.73 -7.36 2.00
N PHE A 94 -7.43 -6.84 0.81
CA PHE A 94 -6.04 -6.50 0.44
C PHE A 94 -5.45 -5.40 1.33
N SER A 95 -6.22 -4.35 1.60
CA SER A 95 -5.86 -3.29 2.56
C SER A 95 -5.69 -3.87 3.95
N SER A 96 -6.72 -4.56 4.46
CA SER A 96 -6.71 -5.16 5.81
C SER A 96 -5.50 -6.06 6.02
N SER A 97 -5.18 -6.90 5.03
CA SER A 97 -4.04 -7.82 5.12
C SER A 97 -2.71 -7.05 5.23
N CYS A 98 -2.51 -6.00 4.42
CA CYS A 98 -1.31 -5.16 4.50
C CYS A 98 -1.23 -4.36 5.81
N ILE A 99 -2.37 -3.86 6.29
CA ILE A 99 -2.48 -3.15 7.57
C ILE A 99 -2.10 -4.09 8.72
N LEU A 100 -2.73 -5.25 8.83
CA LEU A 100 -2.47 -6.25 9.87
C LEU A 100 -1.01 -6.70 9.85
N TYR A 101 -0.43 -6.89 8.65
CA TYR A 101 0.98 -7.21 8.52
C TYR A 101 1.88 -6.09 9.07
N ALA A 102 1.57 -4.82 8.79
CA ALA A 102 2.33 -3.70 9.36
C ALA A 102 2.21 -3.60 10.88
N LEU A 103 1.00 -3.78 11.44
CA LEU A 103 0.77 -3.79 12.89
C LEU A 103 1.58 -4.92 13.56
N LYS A 104 1.59 -6.11 12.97
CA LYS A 104 2.43 -7.24 13.41
C LYS A 104 3.91 -6.86 13.45
N GLN A 105 4.45 -6.24 12.39
CA GLN A 105 5.85 -5.85 12.36
C GLN A 105 6.19 -4.71 13.33
N ASN A 106 5.24 -3.80 13.56
CA ASN A 106 5.37 -2.77 14.58
C ASN A 106 5.25 -3.32 16.01
N LYS A 107 4.75 -4.56 16.18
CA LYS A 107 4.40 -5.18 17.47
C LYS A 107 3.40 -4.36 18.28
N GLN A 108 2.57 -3.55 17.59
CA GLN A 108 1.56 -2.72 18.22
C GLN A 108 0.40 -2.43 17.28
N GLY A 109 -0.71 -2.05 17.91
CA GLY A 109 -1.93 -1.59 17.26
C GLY A 109 -2.96 -2.67 16.99
N ARG A 110 -4.17 -2.24 16.67
CA ARG A 110 -5.31 -3.12 16.37
C ARG A 110 -6.15 -2.56 15.22
N LEU A 111 -6.60 -3.46 14.34
CA LEU A 111 -7.57 -3.17 13.29
C LEU A 111 -8.97 -3.60 13.76
N TYR A 112 -9.95 -2.72 13.58
CA TYR A 112 -11.39 -2.94 13.80
C TYR A 112 -12.14 -2.89 12.47
#